data_AF-A0A218QAJ2-F1
#
_entry.id   AF-A0A218QAJ2-F1
#
_cell.length_a   1.000
_cell.length_b   1.000
_cell.length_c   1.000
_cell.angle_alpha   90.00
_cell.angle_beta   90.00
_cell.angle_gamma   90.00
#
_symmetry.space_group_name_H-M   'P 1'
#
loop_
_entity.id
_entity.type
_entity.pdbx_description
1 polymer ?
#
loop_
_entity_poly.entity_id
_entity_poly.type
_entity_poly.pdbx_seq_one_letter_code
_entity_poly.pdbx_strand_id
1 'polypeptide(L)'
;MLRFDSPTAATWYETPQGLKTSGGNSNNASTRWRFPQIGGSMITRWCSSYSKISIGDAAIANQERFKGKRTLVLSGERREESASRAKYKQFESHRTHTKSRHVDHWRVVLDWDEAQVWNIIQRYCVLSHPSYELGFGRCSCIICIFASEDQLASVYQIAPQVIHKMADYEKQFDSYWRSLGKSGYTIHRQYTVMERVTMGNPYPMKPEIIRLALSREYYESVIVSEWKLPPGAFTKDNGPT
;
A
#
# COMPACT_ATOMS: atom_id res chain seq x y z
N MET A 1 -13.74 1.89 -2.79
CA MET A 1 -14.57 0.70 -2.46
C MET A 1 -16.03 1.09 -2.27
N LEU A 2 -16.29 2.00 -1.33
CA LEU A 2 -17.64 2.29 -0.78
C LEU A 2 -18.52 3.23 -1.60
N ARG A 3 -18.10 3.62 -2.82
CA ARG A 3 -18.91 4.50 -3.68
C ARG A 3 -20.21 3.79 -4.04
N PHE A 4 -21.34 4.37 -3.68
CA PHE A 4 -22.70 3.90 -3.95
C PHE A 4 -23.51 5.04 -4.51
N ASP A 5 -24.08 4.85 -5.70
CA ASP A 5 -24.92 5.83 -6.40
C ASP A 5 -24.45 7.29 -6.25
N SER A 6 -23.15 7.49 -6.40
CA SER A 6 -22.50 8.77 -6.16
C SER A 6 -21.39 9.01 -7.15
N PRO A 7 -21.06 10.27 -7.44
CA PRO A 7 -19.89 10.61 -8.23
C PRO A 7 -18.57 10.11 -7.63
N THR A 8 -17.53 10.11 -8.46
CA THR A 8 -16.17 9.91 -7.96
C THR A 8 -15.78 11.04 -7.03
N ALA A 9 -15.40 10.72 -5.79
CA ALA A 9 -14.92 11.71 -4.83
C ALA A 9 -13.64 12.42 -5.32
N ALA A 10 -13.40 13.62 -4.81
CA ALA A 10 -12.17 14.36 -5.07
C ALA A 10 -10.94 13.61 -4.53
N THR A 11 -9.80 13.81 -5.19
CA THR A 11 -8.50 13.34 -4.69
C THR A 11 -7.96 14.36 -3.71
N TRP A 12 -7.68 13.91 -2.48
CA TRP A 12 -7.06 14.72 -1.44
C TRP A 12 -5.55 14.50 -1.44
N TYR A 13 -4.78 15.58 -1.31
CA TYR A 13 -3.32 15.54 -1.20
C TYR A 13 -2.82 16.62 -0.24
N GLU A 14 -1.70 16.35 0.42
CA GLU A 14 -1.10 17.24 1.40
C GLU A 14 -0.16 18.26 0.74
N THR A 15 -0.16 19.47 1.31
CA THR A 15 0.72 20.58 0.97
C THR A 15 1.32 21.16 2.26
N PRO A 16 2.40 21.95 2.19
CA PRO A 16 2.94 22.62 3.38
C PRO A 16 1.94 23.57 4.09
N GLN A 17 0.85 23.96 3.41
CA GLN A 17 -0.22 24.81 3.96
C GLN A 17 -1.46 24.00 4.39
N GLY A 18 -1.38 22.67 4.39
CA GLY A 18 -2.48 21.77 4.70
C GLY A 18 -3.05 21.03 3.50
N LEU A 19 -4.21 20.40 3.71
CA LEU A 19 -4.86 19.54 2.71
C LEU A 19 -5.50 20.34 1.57
N LYS A 20 -5.29 19.87 0.34
CA LYS A 20 -5.98 20.36 -0.86
C LYS A 20 -6.65 19.22 -1.61
N THR A 21 -7.56 19.59 -2.52
CA THR A 21 -8.29 18.64 -3.37
C THR A 21 -8.08 18.92 -4.85
N SER A 22 -8.32 17.91 -5.67
CA SER A 22 -8.45 18.04 -7.13
C SER A 22 -9.44 17.01 -7.68
N GLY A 23 -10.11 17.35 -8.77
CA GLY A 23 -11.19 16.53 -9.33
C GLY A 23 -12.42 16.49 -8.43
N GLY A 24 -13.26 15.47 -8.58
CA GLY A 24 -14.52 15.34 -7.83
C GLY A 24 -15.72 16.08 -8.43
N ASN A 25 -15.55 16.74 -9.58
CA ASN A 25 -16.57 17.58 -10.22
C ASN A 25 -17.48 16.81 -11.20
N SER A 26 -17.47 15.48 -11.15
CA SER A 26 -18.28 14.66 -12.04
C SER A 26 -19.73 14.65 -11.56
N ASN A 27 -20.70 14.76 -12.48
CA ASN A 27 -22.12 14.52 -12.18
C ASN A 27 -22.52 13.06 -12.36
N ASN A 28 -21.65 12.23 -12.94
CA ASN A 28 -21.93 10.81 -13.21
C ASN A 28 -21.90 9.99 -11.92
N ALA A 29 -23.08 9.65 -11.40
CA ALA A 29 -23.24 8.72 -10.29
C ALA A 29 -22.92 7.28 -10.74
N SER A 30 -22.25 6.51 -9.87
CA SER A 30 -22.03 5.09 -10.12
C SER A 30 -21.67 4.31 -8.86
N THR A 31 -22.13 3.07 -8.78
CA THR A 31 -21.81 2.16 -7.67
C THR A 31 -20.56 1.35 -7.96
N ARG A 32 -19.59 1.36 -7.03
CA ARG A 32 -18.43 0.47 -7.04
C ARG A 32 -18.65 -0.73 -6.12
N TRP A 33 -18.98 -0.49 -4.86
CA TRP A 33 -19.27 -1.48 -3.79
C TRP A 33 -18.64 -2.87 -3.99
N ARG A 34 -17.33 -2.91 -4.19
CA ARG A 34 -16.57 -4.14 -4.41
C ARG A 34 -15.11 -3.92 -4.05
N PHE A 35 -14.41 -4.98 -3.68
CA PHE A 35 -12.98 -4.97 -3.39
C PHE A 35 -12.12 -4.80 -4.65
N PRO A 36 -10.91 -4.24 -4.54
CA PRO A 36 -9.89 -4.41 -5.56
C PRO A 36 -9.45 -5.87 -5.59
N GLN A 37 -8.95 -6.32 -6.72
CA GLN A 37 -8.62 -7.73 -6.94
C GLN A 37 -7.18 -7.91 -7.37
N ILE A 38 -6.59 -9.06 -7.03
CA ILE A 38 -5.29 -9.46 -7.54
C ILE A 38 -5.38 -9.57 -9.08
N GLY A 39 -4.35 -9.07 -9.77
CA GLY A 39 -4.23 -9.12 -11.23
C GLY A 39 -3.23 -8.08 -11.74
N GLY A 40 -2.62 -8.28 -12.91
CA GLY A 40 -1.58 -7.38 -13.43
C GLY A 40 -2.08 -5.99 -13.80
N SER A 41 -3.34 -5.86 -14.23
CA SER A 41 -3.94 -4.57 -14.61
C SER A 41 -4.29 -3.70 -13.40
N MET A 42 -3.84 -2.45 -13.41
CA MET A 42 -4.18 -1.45 -12.40
C MET A 42 -5.66 -1.03 -12.38
N ILE A 43 -6.44 -1.41 -13.39
CA ILE A 43 -7.90 -1.26 -13.38
C ILE A 43 -8.53 -2.27 -12.41
N THR A 44 -7.98 -3.49 -12.36
CA THR A 44 -8.40 -4.57 -11.46
C THR A 44 -7.90 -4.33 -10.03
N ARG A 45 -6.60 -4.00 -9.89
CA ARG A 45 -5.98 -3.62 -8.61
C ARG A 45 -6.09 -2.12 -8.34
N TRP A 46 -7.30 -1.60 -8.48
CA TRP A 46 -7.55 -0.15 -8.46
C TRP A 46 -7.16 0.56 -7.15
N CYS A 47 -6.90 -0.16 -6.06
CA CYS A 47 -6.29 0.42 -4.85
C CYS A 47 -4.90 1.01 -5.12
N SER A 48 -4.15 0.47 -6.09
CA SER A 48 -2.83 1.02 -6.46
C SER A 48 -2.98 2.27 -7.31
N SER A 49 -3.81 2.23 -8.35
CA SER A 49 -4.00 3.38 -9.25
C SER A 49 -4.68 4.55 -8.56
N TYR A 50 -5.87 4.34 -7.97
CA TYR A 50 -6.70 5.45 -7.46
C TYR A 50 -6.38 5.87 -6.03
N SER A 51 -5.83 4.97 -5.21
CA SER A 51 -5.59 5.25 -3.79
C SER A 51 -4.12 5.42 -3.43
N LYS A 52 -3.20 5.35 -4.40
CA LYS A 52 -1.76 5.57 -4.19
C LYS A 52 -1.16 6.43 -5.30
N ILE A 53 -1.17 5.93 -6.53
CA ILE A 53 -0.50 6.57 -7.66
C ILE A 53 -1.15 7.90 -8.01
N SER A 54 -2.47 7.94 -8.22
CA SER A 54 -3.16 9.18 -8.60
C SER A 54 -3.09 10.26 -7.51
N ILE A 55 -2.97 9.86 -6.24
CA ILE A 55 -2.80 10.79 -5.12
C ILE A 55 -1.42 11.45 -5.22
N GLY A 56 -0.36 10.67 -5.43
CA GLY A 56 0.98 11.20 -5.67
C GLY A 56 1.05 12.08 -6.91
N ASP A 57 0.41 11.67 -8.00
CA ASP A 57 0.34 12.45 -9.24
C ASP A 57 -0.34 13.80 -9.02
N ALA A 58 -1.48 13.81 -8.30
CA ALA A 58 -2.19 15.03 -7.95
C ALA A 58 -1.34 15.94 -7.06
N ALA A 59 -0.61 15.38 -6.09
CA ALA A 59 0.28 16.13 -5.22
C ALA A 59 1.43 16.81 -6.00
N ILE A 60 2.05 16.11 -6.94
CA ILE A 60 3.13 16.66 -7.77
C ILE A 60 2.58 17.71 -8.74
N ALA A 61 1.42 17.45 -9.34
CA ALA A 61 0.87 18.28 -10.40
C ALA A 61 0.26 19.61 -9.92
N ASN A 62 -0.26 19.67 -8.69
CA ASN A 62 -1.15 20.75 -8.23
C ASN A 62 -0.59 21.60 -7.08
N GLN A 63 0.71 21.55 -6.81
CA GLN A 63 1.34 22.37 -5.76
C GLN A 63 2.16 23.51 -6.33
N GLU A 64 1.93 24.72 -5.82
CA GLU A 64 2.63 25.94 -6.25
C GLU A 64 4.16 25.80 -6.09
N ARG A 65 4.61 25.11 -5.04
CA ARG A 65 6.04 24.90 -4.79
C ARG A 65 6.80 24.18 -5.91
N PHE A 66 6.10 23.48 -6.81
CA PHE A 66 6.68 22.75 -7.95
C PHE A 66 6.49 23.48 -9.29
N LYS A 67 5.64 24.51 -9.37
CA LYS A 67 5.39 25.23 -10.63
C LYS A 67 6.63 26.01 -11.08
N GLY A 68 6.92 25.97 -12.38
CA GLY A 68 8.09 26.64 -12.96
C GLY A 68 9.45 26.06 -12.54
N LYS A 69 9.48 24.95 -11.81
CA LYS A 69 10.71 24.30 -11.32
C LYS A 69 10.89 22.93 -11.95
N ARG A 70 12.15 22.47 -11.95
CA ARG A 70 12.48 21.07 -12.24
C ARG A 70 12.30 20.26 -10.96
N THR A 71 11.45 19.25 -11.01
CA THR A 71 11.15 18.37 -9.86
C THR A 71 11.75 17.00 -10.12
N LEU A 72 12.40 16.41 -9.10
CA LEU A 72 12.92 15.04 -9.16
C LEU A 72 12.18 14.19 -8.12
N VAL A 73 11.52 13.12 -8.58
CA VAL A 73 10.93 12.10 -7.72
C VAL A 73 11.98 11.03 -7.45
N LEU A 74 12.27 10.77 -6.17
CA LEU A 74 13.13 9.67 -5.75
C LEU A 74 12.27 8.51 -5.28
N SER A 75 12.58 7.28 -5.71
CA SER A 75 11.97 6.07 -5.18
C SER A 75 13.01 4.97 -4.91
N GLY A 76 12.63 4.06 -4.01
CA GLY A 76 13.43 2.89 -3.60
C GLY A 76 13.03 1.58 -4.29
N GLU A 77 12.42 1.64 -5.48
CA GLU A 77 12.05 0.45 -6.25
C GLU A 77 13.31 -0.27 -6.75
N ARG A 78 13.32 -1.61 -6.69
CA ARG A 78 14.44 -2.47 -7.06
C ARG A 78 14.02 -3.49 -8.11
N ARG A 79 14.93 -3.88 -9.00
CA ARG A 79 14.67 -4.88 -10.05
C ARG A 79 14.35 -6.25 -9.47
N GLU A 80 14.96 -6.61 -8.35
CA GLU A 80 14.79 -7.90 -7.67
C GLU A 80 13.36 -8.14 -7.17
N GLU A 81 12.60 -7.07 -6.91
CA GLU A 81 11.28 -7.18 -6.27
C GLU A 81 10.21 -7.86 -7.14
N SER A 82 10.35 -7.85 -8.47
CA SER A 82 9.46 -8.63 -9.36
C SER A 82 9.96 -8.68 -10.81
N ALA A 83 9.46 -9.65 -11.57
CA ALA A 83 9.71 -9.75 -13.01
C ALA A 83 9.27 -8.48 -13.78
N SER A 84 8.21 -7.81 -13.32
CA SER A 84 7.78 -6.53 -13.90
C SER A 84 8.77 -5.40 -13.64
N ARG A 85 9.35 -5.34 -12.42
CA ARG A 85 10.32 -4.32 -12.00
C ARG A 85 11.71 -4.54 -12.58
N ALA A 86 12.05 -5.78 -12.93
CA ALA A 86 13.30 -6.10 -13.62
C ALA A 86 13.53 -5.28 -14.91
N LYS A 87 12.48 -4.72 -15.51
CA LYS A 87 12.54 -3.91 -16.74
C LYS A 87 12.58 -2.40 -16.51
N TYR A 88 12.52 -1.91 -15.27
CA TYR A 88 12.44 -0.48 -14.98
C TYR A 88 13.68 0.28 -15.45
N LYS A 89 13.54 1.57 -15.77
CA LYS A 89 14.70 2.44 -16.04
C LYS A 89 15.17 3.05 -14.73
N GLN A 90 16.47 3.27 -14.58
CA GLN A 90 16.97 3.96 -13.40
C GLN A 90 16.51 5.42 -13.39
N PHE A 91 16.55 6.07 -14.54
CA PHE A 91 16.14 7.45 -14.74
C PHE A 91 15.18 7.56 -15.94
N GLU A 92 14.04 8.22 -15.76
CA GLU A 92 13.07 8.50 -16.82
C GLU A 92 12.22 9.73 -16.50
N SER A 93 11.54 10.29 -17.51
CA SER A 93 10.53 11.32 -17.24
C SER A 93 9.42 10.72 -16.39
N HIS A 94 9.04 11.42 -15.32
CA HIS A 94 7.94 10.99 -14.47
C HIS A 94 6.60 11.10 -15.24
N ARG A 95 5.62 10.26 -14.89
CA ARG A 95 4.29 10.23 -15.55
C ARG A 95 3.52 11.54 -15.51
N THR A 96 3.88 12.45 -14.61
CA THR A 96 3.27 13.79 -14.51
C THR A 96 4.01 14.86 -15.30
N HIS A 97 5.10 14.52 -16.01
CA HIS A 97 5.80 15.45 -16.89
C HIS A 97 4.86 15.94 -18.01
N THR A 98 4.90 17.24 -18.29
CA THR A 98 4.20 17.87 -19.42
C THR A 98 5.09 18.98 -20.00
N LYS A 99 4.66 19.58 -21.13
CA LYS A 99 5.36 20.74 -21.71
C LYS A 99 5.53 21.93 -20.73
N SER A 100 4.60 22.09 -19.78
CA SER A 100 4.60 23.17 -18.79
C SER A 100 5.10 22.72 -17.40
N ARG A 101 5.44 21.44 -17.22
CA ARG A 101 5.87 20.88 -15.93
C ARG A 101 7.00 19.86 -16.12
N HIS A 102 8.20 20.21 -15.66
CA HIS A 102 9.36 19.33 -15.74
C HIS A 102 9.44 18.42 -14.51
N VAL A 103 9.27 17.11 -14.69
CA VAL A 103 9.37 16.12 -13.62
C VAL A 103 10.14 14.91 -14.09
N ASP A 104 11.24 14.60 -13.41
CA ASP A 104 12.05 13.41 -13.61
C ASP A 104 11.79 12.40 -12.47
N HIS A 105 12.06 11.12 -12.72
CA HIS A 105 11.97 10.04 -11.75
C HIS A 105 13.30 9.28 -11.72
N TRP A 106 13.91 9.20 -10.53
CA TRP A 106 15.13 8.43 -10.28
C TRP A 106 14.92 7.36 -9.22
N ARG A 107 15.27 6.12 -9.58
CA ARG A 107 15.23 4.93 -8.71
C ARG A 107 16.60 4.70 -8.11
N VAL A 108 16.79 5.13 -6.86
CA VAL A 108 18.12 5.33 -6.27
C VAL A 108 18.86 4.02 -6.03
N VAL A 109 18.12 2.97 -5.70
CA VAL A 109 18.64 1.64 -5.35
C VAL A 109 18.19 0.56 -6.35
N LEU A 110 17.98 0.93 -7.62
CA LEU A 110 17.32 0.06 -8.59
C LEU A 110 17.98 -1.31 -8.76
N ASP A 111 19.31 -1.34 -8.75
CA ASP A 111 20.09 -2.56 -8.96
C ASP A 111 20.59 -3.16 -7.63
N TRP A 112 20.03 -2.75 -6.49
CA TRP A 112 20.36 -3.33 -5.20
C TRP A 112 19.56 -4.61 -4.93
N ASP A 113 20.23 -5.63 -4.43
CA ASP A 113 19.59 -6.81 -3.84
C ASP A 113 19.09 -6.53 -2.40
N GLU A 114 18.30 -7.44 -1.85
CA GLU A 114 17.71 -7.29 -0.50
C GLU A 114 18.81 -7.21 0.57
N ALA A 115 19.90 -7.97 0.41
CA ALA A 115 21.01 -7.96 1.36
C ALA A 115 21.71 -6.61 1.43
N GLN A 116 21.91 -5.94 0.30
CA GLN A 116 22.47 -4.58 0.23
C GLN A 116 21.58 -3.56 0.95
N VAL A 117 20.25 -3.71 0.86
CA VAL A 117 19.30 -2.87 1.61
C VAL A 117 19.44 -3.10 3.11
N TRP A 118 19.47 -4.34 3.58
CA TRP A 118 19.66 -4.61 5.01
C TRP A 118 21.04 -4.17 5.51
N ASN A 119 22.09 -4.35 4.70
CA ASN A 119 23.45 -3.93 5.04
C ASN A 119 23.56 -2.40 5.22
N ILE A 120 22.89 -1.59 4.38
CA ILE A 120 22.94 -0.12 4.54
C ILE A 120 22.14 0.33 5.77
N ILE A 121 21.00 -0.30 6.03
CA ILE A 121 20.17 -0.04 7.21
C ILE A 121 20.97 -0.34 8.47
N GLN A 122 21.63 -1.50 8.52
CA GLN A 122 22.53 -1.90 9.61
C GLN A 122 23.69 -0.92 9.77
N ARG A 123 24.38 -0.56 8.69
CA ARG A 123 25.54 0.35 8.72
C ARG A 123 25.23 1.68 9.41
N TYR A 124 24.03 2.21 9.17
CA TYR A 124 23.58 3.48 9.76
C TYR A 124 22.70 3.29 11.00
N CYS A 125 22.54 2.05 11.48
CA CYS A 125 21.70 1.69 12.62
C CYS A 125 20.27 2.28 12.52
N VAL A 126 19.69 2.23 11.33
CA VAL A 126 18.32 2.71 11.08
C VAL A 126 17.33 1.65 11.55
N LEU A 127 16.45 2.01 12.48
CA LEU A 127 15.42 1.12 12.98
C LEU A 127 14.43 0.76 11.86
N SER A 128 14.16 -0.54 11.73
CA SER A 128 13.21 -1.06 10.77
C SER A 128 11.78 -0.65 11.13
N HIS A 129 10.92 -0.55 10.12
CA HIS A 129 9.50 -0.30 10.39
C HIS A 129 8.91 -1.42 11.30
N PRO A 130 8.05 -1.12 12.30
CA PRO A 130 7.53 -2.10 13.25
C PRO A 130 6.87 -3.34 12.62
N SER A 131 6.37 -3.24 11.38
CA SER A 131 5.85 -4.39 10.65
C SER A 131 6.90 -5.50 10.45
N TYR A 132 8.17 -5.15 10.21
CA TYR A 132 9.23 -6.15 10.07
C TYR A 132 9.54 -6.79 11.42
N GLU A 133 9.45 -6.03 12.52
CA GLU A 133 9.60 -6.55 13.89
C GLU A 133 8.44 -7.49 14.30
N LEU A 134 7.26 -7.31 13.70
CA LEU A 134 6.13 -8.22 13.83
C LEU A 134 6.25 -9.47 12.93
N GLY A 135 7.29 -9.59 12.11
CA GLY A 135 7.50 -10.73 11.21
C GLY A 135 6.98 -10.55 9.78
N PHE A 136 6.45 -9.39 9.42
CA PHE A 136 6.00 -9.15 8.03
C PHE A 136 7.18 -8.84 7.12
N GLY A 137 7.38 -9.62 6.06
CA GLY A 137 8.38 -9.36 5.02
C GLY A 137 8.15 -8.13 4.15
N ARG A 138 6.99 -7.47 4.28
CA ARG A 138 6.72 -6.20 3.61
C ARG A 138 5.75 -5.34 4.39
N CYS A 139 6.10 -4.07 4.55
CA CYS A 139 5.16 -3.06 5.02
C CYS A 139 4.17 -2.68 3.91
N SER A 140 2.88 -3.00 4.09
CA SER A 140 1.83 -2.62 3.14
C SER A 140 0.54 -2.22 3.86
N CYS A 141 -0.58 -2.11 3.15
CA CYS A 141 -1.87 -1.85 3.80
C CYS A 141 -2.19 -2.99 4.79
N ILE A 142 -2.72 -2.66 5.97
CA ILE A 142 -3.06 -3.65 7.01
C ILE A 142 -3.91 -4.82 6.48
N ILE A 143 -4.85 -4.54 5.56
CA ILE A 143 -5.55 -5.55 4.76
C ILE A 143 -5.17 -5.35 3.29
N CYS A 144 -4.03 -5.90 2.91
CA CYS A 144 -3.59 -5.91 1.53
C CYS A 144 -4.34 -7.01 0.77
N ILE A 145 -4.77 -6.74 -0.48
CA ILE A 145 -5.36 -7.78 -1.34
C ILE A 145 -4.39 -8.94 -1.64
N PHE A 146 -3.09 -8.71 -1.44
CA PHE A 146 -2.03 -9.72 -1.56
C PHE A 146 -1.69 -10.39 -0.22
N ALA A 147 -2.35 -10.04 0.90
CA ALA A 147 -1.96 -10.59 2.20
C ALA A 147 -2.06 -12.12 2.19
N SER A 148 -1.05 -12.82 2.73
CA SER A 148 -1.12 -14.27 2.98
C SER A 148 -2.14 -14.59 4.08
N GLU A 149 -2.48 -15.86 4.21
CA GLU A 149 -3.26 -16.41 5.32
C GLU A 149 -2.57 -16.10 6.66
N ASP A 150 -1.27 -16.36 6.80
CA ASP A 150 -0.49 -16.04 8.01
C ASP A 150 -0.48 -14.54 8.35
N GLN A 151 -0.38 -13.67 7.33
CA GLN A 151 -0.46 -12.22 7.51
C GLN A 151 -1.84 -11.80 8.00
N LEU A 152 -2.91 -12.37 7.45
CA LEU A 152 -4.28 -12.10 7.89
C LEU A 152 -4.52 -12.62 9.32
N ALA A 153 -4.04 -13.82 9.65
CA ALA A 153 -4.13 -14.39 10.99
C ALA A 153 -3.35 -13.53 12.02
N SER A 154 -2.17 -13.05 11.64
CA SER A 154 -1.37 -12.11 12.45
C SER A 154 -2.12 -10.79 12.68
N VAL A 155 -2.71 -10.21 11.64
CA VAL A 155 -3.53 -9.01 11.77
C VAL A 155 -4.76 -9.27 12.64
N TYR A 156 -5.39 -10.44 12.53
CA TYR A 156 -6.54 -10.81 13.37
C TYR A 156 -6.18 -10.87 14.86
N GLN A 157 -5.00 -11.41 15.20
CA GLN A 157 -4.52 -11.49 16.57
C GLN A 157 -4.35 -10.11 17.23
N ILE A 158 -3.91 -9.10 16.46
CA ILE A 158 -3.55 -7.78 17.03
C ILE A 158 -4.58 -6.69 16.74
N ALA A 159 -5.41 -6.85 15.71
CA ALA A 159 -6.40 -5.88 15.25
C ALA A 159 -7.66 -6.57 14.68
N PRO A 160 -8.36 -7.42 15.46
CA PRO A 160 -9.49 -8.22 14.98
C PRO A 160 -10.64 -7.37 14.41
N GLN A 161 -10.85 -6.16 14.95
CA GLN A 161 -11.84 -5.20 14.48
C GLN A 161 -11.64 -4.82 12.99
N VAL A 162 -10.40 -4.84 12.51
CA VAL A 162 -10.09 -4.52 11.10
C VAL A 162 -10.57 -5.66 10.20
N ILE A 163 -10.34 -6.91 10.60
CA ILE A 163 -10.78 -8.10 9.88
C ILE A 163 -12.31 -8.20 9.88
N HIS A 164 -12.96 -8.02 11.05
CA HIS A 164 -14.42 -8.04 11.15
C HIS A 164 -15.07 -7.01 10.22
N LYS A 165 -14.52 -5.79 10.19
CA LYS A 165 -14.98 -4.74 9.26
C LYS A 165 -14.87 -5.16 7.79
N MET A 166 -13.82 -5.88 7.41
CA MET A 166 -13.69 -6.40 6.05
C MET A 166 -14.69 -7.52 5.76
N ALA A 167 -14.91 -8.42 6.72
CA ALA A 167 -15.91 -9.48 6.61
C ALA A 167 -17.34 -8.92 6.44
N ASP A 168 -17.66 -7.84 7.15
CA ASP A 168 -18.94 -7.15 7.00
C ASP A 168 -19.09 -6.52 5.62
N TYR A 169 -18.02 -5.93 5.08
CA TYR A 169 -18.01 -5.43 3.71
C TYR A 169 -18.15 -6.55 2.67
N GLU A 170 -17.53 -7.72 2.88
CA GLU A 170 -17.73 -8.88 2.02
C GLU A 170 -19.19 -9.30 1.97
N LYS A 171 -19.86 -9.43 3.12
CA LYS A 171 -21.29 -9.76 3.20
C LYS A 171 -22.16 -8.72 2.49
N GLN A 172 -21.92 -7.42 2.76
CA GLN A 172 -22.69 -6.33 2.16
C GLN A 172 -22.56 -6.28 0.64
N PHE A 173 -21.33 -6.39 0.12
CA PHE A 173 -21.09 -6.34 -1.32
C PHE A 173 -21.60 -7.60 -2.03
N ASP A 174 -21.40 -8.78 -1.44
CA ASP A 174 -21.92 -10.03 -1.98
C ASP A 174 -23.45 -10.00 -2.09
N SER A 175 -24.13 -9.61 -1.01
CA SER A 175 -25.59 -9.46 -0.99
C SER A 175 -26.08 -8.48 -2.05
N TYR A 176 -25.44 -7.30 -2.18
CA TYR A 176 -25.83 -6.29 -3.15
C TYR A 176 -25.65 -6.75 -4.60
N TRP A 177 -24.51 -7.34 -4.95
CA TRP A 177 -24.27 -7.75 -6.34
C TRP A 177 -25.14 -8.94 -6.74
N ARG A 178 -25.40 -9.88 -5.82
CA ARG A 178 -26.31 -10.99 -6.05
C ARG A 178 -27.76 -10.56 -6.24
N SER A 179 -28.23 -9.55 -5.49
CA SER A 179 -29.59 -9.02 -5.68
C SER A 179 -29.81 -8.40 -7.06
N LEU A 180 -28.73 -8.05 -7.77
CA LEU A 180 -28.75 -7.58 -9.15
C LEU A 180 -28.49 -8.70 -10.19
N GLY A 181 -28.53 -9.97 -9.77
CA GLY A 181 -28.26 -11.12 -10.63
C GLY A 181 -26.79 -11.26 -11.06
N LYS A 182 -25.86 -10.60 -10.37
CA LYS A 182 -24.41 -10.67 -10.66
C LYS A 182 -23.71 -11.60 -9.67
N SER A 183 -22.54 -12.11 -10.06
CA SER A 183 -21.66 -12.83 -9.13
C SER A 183 -21.25 -11.92 -7.97
N GLY A 184 -21.27 -12.46 -6.75
CA GLY A 184 -20.69 -11.79 -5.59
C GLY A 184 -19.16 -11.87 -5.58
N TYR A 185 -18.53 -11.08 -4.71
CA TYR A 185 -17.08 -10.97 -4.63
C TYR A 185 -16.60 -10.85 -3.17
N THR A 186 -15.62 -11.66 -2.80
CA THR A 186 -14.80 -11.46 -1.59
C THR A 186 -13.51 -10.71 -1.93
N ILE A 187 -12.71 -10.33 -0.93
CA ILE A 187 -11.39 -9.72 -1.19
C ILE A 187 -10.44 -10.66 -1.95
N HIS A 188 -10.64 -11.98 -1.82
CA HIS A 188 -9.81 -13.04 -2.42
C HIS A 188 -10.48 -13.77 -3.60
N ARG A 189 -11.75 -13.50 -3.89
CA ARG A 189 -12.64 -14.23 -4.83
C ARG A 189 -13.06 -15.64 -4.43
N GLN A 190 -12.14 -16.43 -3.87
CA GLN A 190 -12.40 -17.84 -3.55
C GLN A 190 -12.83 -18.05 -2.11
N TYR A 191 -12.18 -17.34 -1.19
CA TYR A 191 -12.40 -17.46 0.25
C TYR A 191 -12.76 -16.10 0.81
N THR A 192 -13.56 -16.08 1.86
CA THR A 192 -13.80 -14.90 2.70
C THR A 192 -12.54 -14.55 3.49
N VAL A 193 -12.44 -13.31 3.96
CA VAL A 193 -11.32 -12.90 4.82
C VAL A 193 -11.25 -13.74 6.10
N MET A 194 -12.39 -14.16 6.65
CA MET A 194 -12.44 -14.99 7.87
C MET A 194 -11.96 -16.42 7.61
N GLU A 195 -12.36 -17.05 6.51
CA GLU A 195 -11.84 -18.38 6.14
C GLU A 195 -10.32 -18.34 5.97
N ARG A 196 -9.79 -17.29 5.33
CA ARG A 196 -8.33 -17.14 5.17
C ARG A 196 -7.60 -16.91 6.48
N VAL A 197 -8.21 -16.20 7.44
CA VAL A 197 -7.66 -16.08 8.80
C VAL A 197 -7.56 -17.46 9.46
N THR A 198 -8.60 -18.30 9.34
CA THR A 198 -8.59 -19.65 9.93
C THR A 198 -7.58 -20.61 9.27
N MET A 199 -7.17 -20.33 8.04
CA MET A 199 -6.16 -21.10 7.31
C MET A 199 -4.72 -20.71 7.65
N GLY A 200 -4.53 -19.58 8.34
CA GLY A 200 -3.21 -19.01 8.62
C GLY A 200 -2.73 -19.26 10.04
N ASN A 201 -1.41 -19.15 10.23
CA ASN A 201 -0.75 -19.18 11.52
C ASN A 201 -0.20 -17.78 11.85
N PRO A 202 -0.64 -17.15 12.95
CA PRO A 202 -0.10 -15.87 13.36
C PRO A 202 1.41 -15.91 13.65
N TYR A 203 2.12 -14.83 13.33
CA TYR A 203 3.53 -14.68 13.67
C TYR A 203 3.74 -14.53 15.19
N PRO A 204 4.90 -14.94 15.72
CA PRO A 204 5.27 -14.66 17.10
C PRO A 204 5.57 -13.17 17.28
N MET A 205 4.56 -12.41 17.73
CA MET A 205 4.63 -10.95 17.88
C MET A 205 4.77 -10.54 19.35
N LYS A 206 5.73 -9.66 19.64
CA LYS A 206 5.98 -9.18 21.01
C LYS A 206 5.00 -8.05 21.40
N PRO A 207 4.45 -8.03 22.63
CA PRO A 207 3.46 -7.03 23.06
C PRO A 207 3.90 -5.57 22.88
N GLU A 208 5.16 -5.26 23.14
CA GLU A 208 5.75 -3.93 22.98
C GLU A 208 5.75 -3.47 21.52
N ILE A 209 6.09 -4.36 20.58
CA ILE A 209 6.09 -4.06 19.14
C ILE A 209 4.65 -3.92 18.64
N ILE A 210 3.71 -4.73 19.14
CA ILE A 210 2.28 -4.58 18.81
C ILE A 210 1.78 -3.19 19.20
N ARG A 211 2.11 -2.74 20.41
CA ARG A 211 1.73 -1.41 20.90
C ARG A 211 2.29 -0.30 20.02
N LEU A 212 3.56 -0.41 19.62
CA LEU A 212 4.20 0.55 18.73
C LEU A 212 3.55 0.54 17.34
N ALA A 213 3.33 -0.64 16.75
CA ALA A 213 2.77 -0.80 15.41
C ALA A 213 1.32 -0.30 15.29
N LEU A 214 0.55 -0.36 16.37
CA LEU A 214 -0.85 0.12 16.42
C LEU A 214 -0.98 1.56 16.92
N SER A 215 0.12 2.19 17.34
CA SER A 215 0.11 3.56 17.82
C SER A 215 -0.18 4.56 16.69
N ARG A 216 -0.90 5.64 17.02
CA ARG A 216 -1.06 6.79 16.12
C ARG A 216 0.13 7.74 16.17
N GLU A 217 0.93 7.65 17.23
CA GLU A 217 2.12 8.45 17.45
C GLU A 217 3.33 7.52 17.50
N TYR A 218 4.32 7.80 16.67
CA TYR A 218 5.58 7.06 16.68
C TYR A 218 6.51 7.69 17.71
N TYR A 219 7.00 6.88 18.66
CA TYR A 219 7.74 7.36 19.83
C TYR A 219 9.14 6.74 19.98
N GLU A 220 9.58 5.91 19.02
CA GLU A 220 10.93 5.35 19.01
C GLU A 220 11.92 6.26 18.26
N SER A 221 13.20 6.10 18.56
CA SER A 221 14.26 6.73 17.78
C SER A 221 14.44 6.01 16.44
N VAL A 222 14.57 6.77 15.35
CA VAL A 222 14.87 6.22 14.02
C VAL A 222 16.29 5.66 13.95
N ILE A 223 17.23 6.21 14.72
CA ILE A 223 18.61 5.72 14.82
C ILE A 223 18.79 5.08 16.19
N VAL A 224 19.24 3.82 16.22
CA VAL A 224 19.45 3.05 17.45
C VAL A 224 20.94 2.85 17.72
N SER A 225 21.30 2.59 18.96
CA SER A 225 22.68 2.29 19.35
C SER A 225 23.10 0.86 18.99
N GLU A 226 22.16 -0.08 19.01
CA GLU A 226 22.38 -1.48 18.65
C GLU A 226 21.30 -1.90 17.66
N TRP A 227 21.71 -2.14 16.40
CA TRP A 227 20.81 -2.59 15.36
C TRP A 227 20.75 -4.12 15.29
N LYS A 228 19.54 -4.66 15.11
CA LYS A 228 19.29 -6.10 14.94
C LYS A 228 18.47 -6.34 13.67
N LEU A 229 18.77 -7.43 12.99
CA LEU A 229 17.98 -7.86 11.82
C LEU A 229 16.57 -8.25 12.31
N PRO A 230 15.50 -7.64 11.79
CA PRO A 230 14.15 -7.94 12.24
C PRO A 230 13.69 -9.32 11.75
N PRO A 231 12.77 -10.00 12.45
CA PRO A 231 12.26 -11.31 12.06
C PRO A 231 11.59 -11.33 10.69
N GLY A 232 11.09 -10.19 10.19
CA GLY A 232 10.51 -10.08 8.85
C GLY A 232 11.54 -10.00 7.71
N ALA A 233 12.81 -9.74 7.98
CA ALA A 233 13.83 -9.67 6.93
C ALA A 233 13.99 -11.01 6.20
N PHE A 234 14.12 -10.99 4.87
CA PHE A 234 14.25 -12.18 4.01
C PHE A 234 13.10 -13.20 4.14
N THR A 235 11.96 -12.82 4.74
CA THR A 235 10.77 -13.68 4.80
C THR A 235 9.97 -13.57 3.51
N LYS A 236 9.25 -14.64 3.16
CA LYS A 236 8.39 -14.65 1.97
C LYS A 236 7.38 -13.50 2.05
N ASP A 237 7.38 -12.67 1.02
CA ASP A 237 6.37 -11.64 0.84
C ASP A 237 5.37 -12.07 -0.24
N ASN A 238 4.10 -11.77 -0.01
CA ASN A 238 3.10 -11.91 -1.05
C ASN A 238 2.89 -10.56 -1.69
N GLY A 239 3.24 -10.44 -2.97
CA GLY A 239 3.20 -9.18 -3.70
C GLY A 239 2.79 -9.32 -5.14
N PRO A 240 2.65 -8.18 -5.82
CA PRO A 240 2.53 -8.19 -7.26
C PRO A 240 3.83 -8.68 -7.90
N THR A 241 3.85 -9.93 -8.33
CA THR A 241 4.90 -10.52 -9.19
C THR A 241 4.72 -10.13 -10.66
#